data_AF-A0A1G9W2R9-F1
#
_entry.id   AF-A0A1G9W2R9-F1
#
_cell.length_a   1.000
_cell.length_b   1.000
_cell.length_c   1.000
_cell.angle_alpha   90.00
_cell.angle_beta   90.00
_cell.angle_gamma   90.00
#
_symmetry.space_group_name_H-M   'P 1'
#
loop_
_entity.id
_entity.type
_entity.pdbx_description
1 polymer ?
#
loop_
_entity_poly.entity_id
_entity_poly.type
_entity_poly.pdbx_seq_one_letter_code
_entity_poly.pdbx_strand_id
1 'polypeptide(L)'
;MEFTKNDIKVTKGVAILFMLLLHLFCRKDVNGLYETFPIIDGVPLIYYIGLFGDACVPMFCFASGYGLFVSMNKAKGSILKKNFMRILKLLINYWIVLIIFVAIGAMTGMSEILPGSPTKFLLNFFVLSNSYNGAWWFVQTYIILVLLAPPLFKVIKKYNSITIFLISGFIYLITYIQRIKQVLDFGDNSAINILVNAIVLVGTSQLPFVVGAIFAKEKIYSKLYNTLNKFKQKNLICIAGILSLFIIHSLYESMIIAPITGITFICFFNLIDKNLNIQKGLNFISSHSTNLWLTHMFFYMTIFPKLTFAPKYPILIFCWLIILCLISSYIINLIYKPMIHYIDKKNLVLNLNKKIAG
;
A
#
# COMPACT_ATOMS: atom_id res chain seq x y z
N MET A 1 15.61 -7.32 -18.87
CA MET A 1 14.50 -6.34 -18.91
C MET A 1 14.24 -5.89 -17.49
N GLU A 2 14.18 -4.57 -17.24
CA GLU A 2 13.86 -4.01 -15.92
C GLU A 2 12.39 -3.58 -15.85
N PHE A 3 11.82 -3.45 -14.64
CA PHE A 3 10.44 -2.97 -14.50
C PHE A 3 10.28 -1.58 -15.13
N THR A 4 9.33 -1.45 -16.05
CA THR A 4 8.93 -0.16 -16.61
C THR A 4 8.04 0.60 -15.63
N LYS A 5 7.82 1.89 -15.88
CA LYS A 5 6.83 2.67 -15.12
C LYS A 5 5.42 2.09 -15.26
N ASN A 6 5.10 1.50 -16.42
CA ASN A 6 3.81 0.88 -16.67
C ASN A 6 3.66 -0.40 -15.84
N ASP A 7 4.68 -1.26 -15.80
CA ASP A 7 4.66 -2.51 -15.01
C ASP A 7 4.40 -2.23 -13.52
N ILE A 8 5.09 -1.23 -12.97
CA ILE A 8 4.89 -0.78 -11.60
C ILE A 8 3.46 -0.22 -11.40
N LYS A 9 2.92 0.50 -12.38
CA LYS A 9 1.56 1.04 -12.31
C LYS A 9 0.50 -0.06 -12.35
N VAL A 10 0.62 -1.01 -13.26
CA VAL A 10 -0.26 -2.20 -13.35
C VAL A 10 -0.19 -3.02 -12.05
N THR A 11 1.02 -3.22 -11.51
CA THR A 11 1.24 -3.90 -10.22
C THR A 11 0.52 -3.19 -9.07
N LYS A 12 0.59 -1.86 -9.01
CA LYS A 12 -0.16 -1.07 -8.00
C LYS A 12 -1.67 -1.18 -8.17
N GLY A 13 -2.16 -1.34 -9.40
CA GLY A 13 -3.55 -1.62 -9.71
C GLY A 13 -4.03 -2.95 -9.08
N VAL A 14 -3.20 -3.99 -9.11
CA VAL A 14 -3.52 -5.25 -8.41
C VAL A 14 -3.38 -5.10 -6.90
N ALA A 15 -2.32 -4.43 -6.43
CA ALA A 15 -2.10 -4.24 -5.00
C ALA A 15 -3.27 -3.51 -4.31
N ILE A 16 -3.90 -2.54 -4.97
CA ILE A 16 -5.08 -1.87 -4.39
C ILE A 16 -6.32 -2.79 -4.36
N LEU A 17 -6.47 -3.68 -5.34
CA LEU A 17 -7.54 -4.69 -5.32
C LEU A 17 -7.32 -5.70 -4.18
N PHE A 18 -6.08 -6.13 -3.96
CA PHE A 18 -5.70 -6.96 -2.81
C PHE A 18 -6.00 -6.27 -1.47
N MET A 19 -5.71 -4.97 -1.36
CA MET A 19 -6.05 -4.20 -0.17
C MET A 19 -7.57 -4.21 0.09
N LEU A 20 -8.39 -3.99 -0.95
CA LEU A 20 -9.85 -4.03 -0.81
C LEU A 20 -10.36 -5.44 -0.45
N LEU A 21 -9.81 -6.51 -1.05
CA LEU A 21 -10.16 -7.90 -0.73
C LEU A 21 -9.85 -8.24 0.73
N LEU A 22 -8.65 -7.88 1.20
CA LEU A 22 -8.23 -8.08 2.57
C LEU A 22 -9.22 -7.44 3.55
N HIS A 23 -9.51 -6.16 3.36
CA HIS A 23 -10.35 -5.42 4.31
C HIS A 23 -11.83 -5.83 4.28
N LEU A 24 -12.36 -6.22 3.11
CA LEU A 24 -13.73 -6.72 3.01
C LEU A 24 -13.87 -8.13 3.61
N PHE A 25 -13.01 -9.06 3.21
CA PHE A 25 -13.29 -10.49 3.34
C PHE A 25 -12.35 -11.27 4.25
N CYS A 26 -11.23 -10.70 4.72
CA CYS A 26 -10.33 -11.40 5.64
C CYS A 26 -10.88 -11.40 7.09
N ARG A 27 -12.07 -11.98 7.26
CA ARG A 27 -12.73 -12.25 8.53
C ARG A 27 -13.36 -13.64 8.47
N LYS A 28 -13.17 -14.45 9.51
CA LYS A 28 -13.83 -15.76 9.61
C LYS A 28 -15.28 -15.62 10.07
N ASP A 29 -15.51 -14.69 10.99
CA ASP A 29 -16.86 -14.35 11.44
C ASP A 29 -17.50 -13.32 10.52
N VAL A 30 -18.49 -13.77 9.74
CA VAL A 30 -19.18 -12.98 8.73
C VAL A 30 -20.42 -12.29 9.30
N ASN A 31 -21.01 -12.78 10.41
CA ASN A 31 -22.20 -12.21 11.05
C ASN A 31 -23.34 -11.80 10.08
N GLY A 32 -23.57 -12.60 9.03
CA GLY A 32 -24.63 -12.35 8.05
C GLY A 32 -24.41 -11.13 7.14
N LEU A 33 -23.21 -10.54 7.10
CA LEU A 33 -22.89 -9.42 6.21
C LEU A 33 -22.97 -9.79 4.72
N TYR A 34 -22.69 -11.04 4.39
CA TYR A 34 -22.70 -11.55 3.03
C TYR A 34 -22.80 -13.08 2.99
N GLU A 35 -23.11 -13.60 1.80
CA GLU A 35 -23.17 -15.03 1.50
C GLU A 35 -21.78 -15.67 1.62
N THR A 36 -21.72 -16.80 2.33
CA THR A 36 -20.45 -17.46 2.73
C THR A 36 -20.08 -18.67 1.88
N PHE A 37 -20.94 -19.08 0.94
CA PHE A 37 -20.67 -20.21 0.06
C PHE A 37 -19.65 -19.83 -1.03
N PRO A 38 -18.70 -20.74 -1.40
CA PRO A 38 -18.46 -22.07 -0.84
C PRO A 38 -17.65 -22.03 0.46
N ILE A 39 -17.82 -23.06 1.29
CA ILE A 39 -17.13 -23.21 2.59
C ILE A 39 -16.13 -24.38 2.50
N ILE A 40 -14.93 -24.20 3.06
CA ILE A 40 -13.88 -25.20 3.17
C ILE A 40 -13.54 -25.35 4.66
N ASP A 41 -13.70 -26.55 5.23
CA ASP A 41 -13.44 -26.84 6.65
C ASP A 41 -14.09 -25.85 7.63
N GLY A 42 -15.34 -25.44 7.34
CA GLY A 42 -16.08 -24.48 8.16
C GLY A 42 -15.70 -23.01 7.94
N VAL A 43 -14.73 -22.71 7.07
CA VAL A 43 -14.29 -21.35 6.74
C VAL A 43 -14.73 -20.97 5.31
N PRO A 44 -15.35 -19.80 5.10
CA PRO A 44 -15.73 -19.35 3.75
C PRO A 44 -14.51 -19.25 2.82
N LEU A 45 -14.59 -19.75 1.57
CA LEU A 45 -13.50 -19.63 0.59
C LEU A 45 -13.05 -18.17 0.40
N ILE A 46 -13.99 -17.24 0.47
CA ILE A 46 -13.71 -15.80 0.33
C ILE A 46 -12.76 -15.27 1.42
N TYR A 47 -12.70 -15.91 2.59
CA TYR A 47 -11.72 -15.58 3.63
C TYR A 47 -10.30 -15.78 3.12
N TYR A 48 -10.00 -16.94 2.51
CA TYR A 48 -8.67 -17.25 1.98
C TYR A 48 -8.28 -16.31 0.83
N ILE A 49 -9.25 -15.95 -0.03
CA ILE A 49 -9.05 -14.93 -1.08
C ILE A 49 -8.74 -13.56 -0.47
N GLY A 50 -9.46 -13.17 0.58
CA GLY A 50 -9.19 -11.94 1.33
C GLY A 50 -7.82 -11.95 1.99
N LEU A 51 -7.46 -13.05 2.66
CA LEU A 51 -6.20 -13.25 3.35
C LEU A 51 -5.00 -13.11 2.40
N PHE A 52 -5.09 -13.64 1.17
CA PHE A 52 -4.06 -13.44 0.13
C PHE A 52 -3.84 -11.95 -0.22
N GLY A 53 -4.83 -11.10 0.08
CA GLY A 53 -4.74 -9.66 -0.10
C GLY A 53 -3.75 -8.95 0.84
N ASP A 54 -3.27 -9.61 1.90
CA ASP A 54 -2.25 -9.06 2.83
C ASP A 54 -0.91 -8.75 2.13
N ALA A 55 -0.67 -9.34 0.97
CA ALA A 55 0.42 -9.04 0.06
C ALA A 55 0.43 -7.59 -0.45
N CYS A 56 -0.69 -6.85 -0.34
CA CYS A 56 -0.82 -5.50 -0.87
C CYS A 56 0.22 -4.51 -0.32
N VAL A 57 0.47 -4.51 1.00
CA VAL A 57 1.41 -3.59 1.65
C VAL A 57 2.84 -3.88 1.19
N PRO A 58 3.34 -5.13 1.24
CA PRO A 58 4.61 -5.49 0.64
C PRO A 58 4.76 -5.07 -0.83
N MET A 59 3.71 -5.21 -1.64
CA MET A 59 3.76 -4.79 -3.04
C MET A 59 3.96 -3.27 -3.18
N PHE A 60 3.24 -2.47 -2.40
CA PHE A 60 3.42 -1.01 -2.40
C PHE A 60 4.80 -0.59 -1.86
N CYS A 61 5.29 -1.25 -0.81
CA CYS A 61 6.62 -1.03 -0.27
C CYS A 61 7.71 -1.36 -1.30
N PHE A 62 7.65 -2.53 -1.93
CA PHE A 62 8.57 -2.94 -2.99
C PHE A 62 8.59 -1.93 -4.14
N ALA A 63 7.41 -1.58 -4.67
CA ALA A 63 7.29 -0.62 -5.77
C ALA A 63 7.87 0.76 -5.39
N SER A 64 7.70 1.17 -4.13
CA SER A 64 8.24 2.44 -3.61
C SER A 64 9.76 2.39 -3.47
N GLY A 65 10.30 1.34 -2.88
CA GLY A 65 11.74 1.13 -2.72
C GLY A 65 12.47 1.08 -4.06
N TYR A 66 11.95 0.27 -4.99
CA TYR A 66 12.47 0.17 -6.35
C TYR A 66 12.41 1.53 -7.08
N GLY A 67 11.24 2.16 -7.10
CA GLY A 67 11.02 3.42 -7.82
C GLY A 67 11.85 4.59 -7.27
N LEU A 68 11.97 4.70 -5.94
CA LEU A 68 12.80 5.73 -5.30
C LEU A 68 14.28 5.50 -5.57
N PHE A 69 14.76 4.25 -5.50
CA PHE A 69 16.16 3.92 -5.76
C PHE A 69 16.56 4.26 -7.19
N VAL A 70 15.74 3.85 -8.18
CA VAL A 70 15.93 4.20 -9.59
C VAL A 70 15.86 5.73 -9.79
N SER A 71 14.90 6.40 -9.16
CA SER A 71 14.76 7.85 -9.28
C SER A 71 15.94 8.61 -8.69
N MET A 72 16.56 8.11 -7.61
CA MET A 72 17.72 8.74 -6.99
C MET A 72 18.98 8.57 -7.82
N ASN A 73 19.17 7.41 -8.46
CA ASN A 73 20.30 7.19 -9.37
C ASN A 73 20.24 8.08 -10.62
N LYS A 74 19.03 8.44 -11.06
CA LYS A 74 18.80 9.33 -12.20
C LYS A 74 18.62 10.80 -11.82
N ALA A 75 18.66 11.15 -10.53
CA ALA A 75 18.29 12.49 -10.09
C ALA A 75 19.36 13.54 -10.43
N LYS A 76 19.00 14.52 -11.27
CA LYS A 76 19.60 15.86 -11.24
C LYS A 76 18.88 16.71 -10.17
N GLY A 77 19.61 17.39 -9.28
CA GLY A 77 19.09 18.25 -8.19
C GLY A 77 18.81 17.55 -6.86
N SER A 78 18.32 18.31 -5.86
CA SER A 78 18.14 17.84 -4.47
C SER A 78 17.12 16.70 -4.33
N ILE A 79 17.59 15.54 -3.83
CA ILE A 79 16.78 14.35 -3.53
C ILE A 79 15.77 14.65 -2.41
N LEU A 80 16.20 15.39 -1.39
CA LEU A 80 15.35 15.77 -0.25
C LEU A 80 14.14 16.58 -0.71
N LYS A 81 14.34 17.57 -1.59
CA LYS A 81 13.24 18.36 -2.16
C LYS A 81 12.23 17.47 -2.90
N LYS A 82 12.71 16.49 -3.70
CA LYS A 82 11.82 15.56 -4.42
C LYS A 82 11.02 14.66 -3.47
N ASN A 83 11.66 14.15 -2.42
CA ASN A 83 10.98 13.31 -1.42
C ASN A 83 9.96 14.11 -0.61
N PHE A 84 10.30 15.33 -0.20
CA PHE A 84 9.36 16.25 0.45
C PHE A 84 8.15 16.52 -0.43
N MET A 85 8.35 16.83 -1.72
CA MET A 85 7.22 17.05 -2.64
C MET A 85 6.32 15.82 -2.80
N ARG A 86 6.90 14.61 -2.80
CA ARG A 86 6.11 13.36 -2.84
C ARG A 86 5.24 13.20 -1.59
N ILE A 87 5.81 13.45 -0.41
CA ILE A 87 5.10 13.40 0.87
C ILE A 87 3.99 14.45 0.90
N LEU A 88 4.29 15.70 0.54
CA LEU A 88 3.32 16.79 0.53
C LEU A 88 2.13 16.47 -0.39
N LYS A 89 2.37 15.93 -1.59
CA LYS A 89 1.29 15.51 -2.50
C LYS A 89 0.41 14.41 -1.92
N LEU A 90 0.97 13.49 -1.14
CA LEU A 90 0.19 12.48 -0.43
C LEU A 90 -0.63 13.11 0.71
N LEU A 91 -0.01 13.98 1.51
CA LEU A 91 -0.64 14.67 2.64
C LEU A 91 -1.78 15.58 2.20
N ILE A 92 -1.63 16.31 1.09
CA ILE A 92 -2.73 17.12 0.54
C ILE A 92 -3.93 16.24 0.19
N ASN A 93 -3.69 15.09 -0.47
CA ASN A 93 -4.77 14.17 -0.79
C ASN A 93 -5.43 13.62 0.48
N TYR A 94 -4.61 13.20 1.44
CA TYR A 94 -5.04 12.76 2.75
C TYR A 94 -5.91 13.80 3.47
N TRP A 95 -5.48 15.06 3.55
CA TRP A 95 -6.23 16.12 4.20
C TRP A 95 -7.55 16.44 3.49
N ILE A 96 -7.59 16.38 2.16
CA ILE A 96 -8.86 16.51 1.42
C ILE A 96 -9.83 15.39 1.83
N VAL A 97 -9.38 14.13 1.84
CA VAL A 97 -10.21 13.00 2.29
C VAL A 97 -10.65 13.17 3.74
N LEU A 98 -9.72 13.55 4.62
CA LEU A 98 -9.98 13.76 6.04
C LEU A 98 -11.08 14.81 6.25
N ILE A 99 -10.98 15.98 5.62
CA ILE A 99 -11.97 17.05 5.77
C ILE A 99 -13.33 16.61 5.23
N ILE A 100 -13.38 16.00 4.03
CA ILE A 100 -14.63 15.56 3.41
C ILE A 100 -15.34 14.52 4.30
N PHE A 101 -14.64 13.46 4.72
CA PHE A 101 -15.27 12.37 5.46
C PHE A 101 -15.53 12.71 6.93
N VAL A 102 -14.77 13.62 7.54
CA VAL A 102 -15.13 14.19 8.85
C VAL A 102 -16.43 15.00 8.75
N ALA A 103 -16.60 15.83 7.73
CA ALA A 103 -17.82 16.59 7.52
C ALA A 103 -19.04 15.67 7.27
N ILE A 104 -18.88 14.66 6.39
CA ILE A 104 -19.94 13.66 6.14
C ILE A 104 -20.26 12.88 7.42
N GLY A 105 -19.26 12.47 8.19
CA GLY A 105 -19.44 11.78 9.47
C GLY A 105 -20.26 12.61 10.46
N ALA A 106 -19.93 13.91 10.60
CA ALA A 106 -20.70 14.82 11.45
C ALA A 106 -22.15 14.98 10.97
N MET A 107 -22.38 15.10 9.66
CA MET A 107 -23.72 15.23 9.07
C MET A 107 -24.58 13.95 9.18
N THR A 108 -23.94 12.78 9.29
CA THR A 108 -24.61 11.47 9.38
C THR A 108 -24.82 11.00 10.82
N GLY A 109 -24.64 11.90 11.81
CA GLY A 109 -24.87 11.61 13.23
C GLY A 109 -23.69 10.91 13.93
N MET A 110 -22.51 10.87 13.30
CA MET A 110 -21.29 10.27 13.89
C MET A 110 -20.37 11.32 14.51
N SER A 111 -20.90 12.45 15.00
CA SER A 111 -20.13 13.58 15.51
C SER A 111 -19.20 13.22 16.67
N GLU A 112 -19.57 12.25 17.51
CA GLU A 112 -18.74 11.73 18.60
C GLU A 112 -17.49 10.98 18.11
N ILE A 113 -17.55 10.41 16.91
CA ILE A 113 -16.43 9.66 16.30
C ILE A 113 -15.67 10.57 15.32
N LEU A 114 -16.39 11.36 14.53
CA LEU A 114 -15.93 12.22 13.45
C LEU A 114 -16.57 13.62 13.60
N PRO A 115 -15.85 14.64 14.12
CA PRO A 115 -14.44 14.64 14.53
C PRO A 115 -14.18 14.10 15.94
N GLY A 116 -15.20 13.88 16.78
CA GLY A 116 -14.97 13.66 18.21
C GLY A 116 -14.27 14.88 18.85
N SER A 117 -13.19 14.66 19.60
CA SER A 117 -12.48 15.74 20.28
C SER A 117 -11.48 16.50 19.38
N PRO A 118 -11.17 17.78 19.67
CA PRO A 118 -10.13 18.53 18.96
C PRO A 118 -8.76 17.81 18.95
N THR A 119 -8.41 17.17 20.06
CA THR A 119 -7.19 16.35 20.17
C THR A 119 -7.21 15.19 19.19
N LYS A 120 -8.34 14.48 19.08
CA LYS A 120 -8.50 13.37 18.11
C LYS A 120 -8.34 13.87 16.69
N PHE A 121 -8.93 15.02 16.36
CA PHE A 121 -8.77 15.64 15.05
C PHE A 121 -7.31 16.01 14.75
N LEU A 122 -6.62 16.69 15.67
CA LEU A 122 -5.21 17.07 15.49
C LEU A 122 -4.30 15.86 15.34
N LEU A 123 -4.50 14.80 16.14
CA LEU A 123 -3.73 13.58 16.01
C LEU A 123 -3.91 12.91 14.64
N ASN A 124 -5.12 12.86 14.10
CA ASN A 124 -5.34 12.36 12.73
C ASN A 124 -4.78 13.34 11.69
N PHE A 125 -4.93 14.65 11.88
CA PHE A 125 -4.43 15.66 10.94
C PHE A 125 -2.91 15.58 10.74
N PHE A 126 -2.17 15.35 11.82
CA PHE A 126 -0.71 15.16 11.81
C PHE A 126 -0.28 13.71 11.58
N VAL A 127 -1.21 12.79 11.27
CA VAL A 127 -0.92 11.38 10.99
C VAL A 127 -0.25 10.66 12.17
N LEU A 128 -0.59 11.08 13.39
CA LEU A 128 -0.16 10.47 14.65
C LEU A 128 -1.20 9.48 15.21
N SER A 129 -2.43 9.52 14.68
CA SER A 129 -3.49 8.56 14.95
C SER A 129 -4.17 8.16 13.64
N ASN A 130 -4.67 6.93 13.60
CA ASN A 130 -5.49 6.36 12.53
C ASN A 130 -6.92 6.05 13.03
N SER A 131 -7.37 6.72 14.09
CA SER A 131 -8.64 6.42 14.76
C SER A 131 -9.88 6.71 13.91
N TYR A 132 -9.77 7.51 12.84
CA TYR A 132 -10.87 7.70 11.89
C TYR A 132 -10.97 6.60 10.83
N ASN A 133 -9.83 5.98 10.50
CA ASN A 133 -9.75 4.94 9.49
C ASN A 133 -8.49 4.12 9.77
N GLY A 134 -8.69 2.88 10.23
CA GLY A 134 -7.60 2.03 10.68
C GLY A 134 -6.51 1.84 9.62
N ALA A 135 -6.87 1.76 8.33
CA ALA A 135 -5.94 1.58 7.22
C ALA A 135 -5.02 2.77 6.96
N TRP A 136 -5.27 3.94 7.58
CA TRP A 136 -4.41 5.12 7.47
C TRP A 136 -3.08 5.00 8.22
N TRP A 137 -2.89 3.96 9.02
CA TRP A 137 -1.59 3.68 9.68
C TRP A 137 -0.42 3.75 8.69
N PHE A 138 -0.64 3.30 7.45
CA PHE A 138 0.41 3.23 6.45
C PHE A 138 0.82 4.60 5.90
N VAL A 139 0.04 5.68 6.09
CA VAL A 139 0.45 7.05 5.71
C VAL A 139 1.70 7.43 6.49
N GLN A 140 1.69 7.25 7.82
CA GLN A 140 2.82 7.56 8.69
C GLN A 140 4.04 6.70 8.33
N THR A 141 3.83 5.39 8.18
CA THR A 141 4.87 4.44 7.79
C THR A 141 5.52 4.83 6.46
N TYR A 142 4.74 5.17 5.45
CA TYR A 142 5.26 5.59 4.15
C TYR A 142 6.07 6.89 4.23
N ILE A 143 5.61 7.88 5.00
CA ILE A 143 6.35 9.13 5.21
C ILE A 143 7.73 8.84 5.81
N ILE A 144 7.78 8.02 6.88
CA ILE A 144 9.04 7.64 7.53
C ILE A 144 9.95 6.90 6.55
N LEU A 145 9.44 5.92 5.80
CA LEU A 145 10.24 5.20 4.79
C LEU A 145 10.83 6.12 3.71
N VAL A 146 10.06 7.10 3.22
CA VAL A 146 10.52 8.06 2.21
C VAL A 146 11.59 9.02 2.77
N LEU A 147 11.46 9.43 4.04
CA LEU A 147 12.45 10.26 4.72
C LEU A 147 13.74 9.47 5.01
N LEU A 148 13.64 8.19 5.35
CA LEU A 148 14.77 7.29 5.58
C LEU A 148 15.43 6.78 4.29
N ALA A 149 14.76 6.90 3.14
CA ALA A 149 15.26 6.38 1.88
C ALA A 149 16.66 6.91 1.49
N PRO A 150 16.98 8.22 1.61
CA PRO A 150 18.32 8.71 1.24
C PRO A 150 19.49 8.07 2.01
N PRO A 151 19.52 8.07 3.37
CA PRO A 151 20.59 7.39 4.10
C PRO A 151 20.56 5.87 3.88
N LEU A 152 19.38 5.24 3.89
CA LEU A 152 19.24 3.81 3.65
C LEU A 152 19.85 3.41 2.30
N PHE A 153 19.59 4.16 1.23
CA PHE A 153 20.10 3.82 -0.09
C PHE A 153 21.60 4.07 -0.26
N LYS A 154 22.20 4.96 0.54
CA LYS A 154 23.67 5.06 0.63
C LYS A 154 24.26 3.77 1.18
N VAL A 155 23.66 3.22 2.24
CA VAL A 155 24.04 1.91 2.81
C VAL A 155 23.84 0.81 1.77
N ILE A 156 22.69 0.78 1.08
CA ILE A 156 22.40 -0.21 0.03
C ILE A 156 23.41 -0.22 -1.10
N LYS A 157 23.88 0.95 -1.53
CA LYS A 157 24.92 1.05 -2.56
C LYS A 157 26.28 0.57 -2.07
N LYS A 158 26.63 0.85 -0.81
CA LYS A 158 27.97 0.60 -0.26
C LYS A 158 28.21 -0.87 0.09
N TYR A 159 27.22 -1.55 0.67
CA TYR A 159 27.42 -2.89 1.22
C TYR A 159 26.84 -4.00 0.33
N ASN A 160 27.22 -5.25 0.62
CA ASN A 160 26.74 -6.43 -0.11
C ASN A 160 25.22 -6.61 0.07
N SER A 161 24.52 -6.92 -1.03
CA SER A 161 23.07 -7.02 -1.05
C SER A 161 22.50 -8.18 -0.22
N ILE A 162 23.23 -9.29 -0.09
CA ILE A 162 22.83 -10.43 0.75
C ILE A 162 22.89 -10.02 2.23
N THR A 163 23.98 -9.39 2.67
CA THR A 163 24.10 -8.91 4.06
C THR A 163 22.97 -7.96 4.43
N ILE A 164 22.64 -7.02 3.54
CA ILE A 164 21.53 -6.08 3.76
C ILE A 164 20.18 -6.80 3.82
N PHE A 165 19.95 -7.76 2.92
CA PHE A 165 18.75 -8.57 2.94
C PHE A 165 18.60 -9.33 4.27
N LEU A 166 19.68 -9.94 4.77
CA LEU A 166 19.67 -10.66 6.05
C LEU A 166 19.39 -9.73 7.24
N ILE A 167 20.06 -8.57 7.32
CA ILE A 167 19.82 -7.58 8.38
C ILE A 167 18.38 -7.06 8.32
N SER A 168 17.89 -6.75 7.12
CA SER A 168 16.52 -6.29 6.90
C SER A 168 15.50 -7.38 7.27
N GLY A 169 15.78 -8.64 6.96
CA GLY A 169 14.96 -9.77 7.37
C GLY A 169 14.91 -9.94 8.89
N PHE A 170 16.04 -9.79 9.57
CA PHE A 170 16.12 -9.86 11.02
C PHE A 170 15.30 -8.74 11.70
N ILE A 171 15.43 -7.50 11.22
CA ILE A 171 14.61 -6.36 11.71
C ILE A 171 13.12 -6.64 11.52
N TYR A 172 12.74 -7.18 10.35
CA TYR A 172 11.36 -7.56 10.07
C TYR A 172 10.84 -8.59 11.06
N LEU A 173 11.60 -9.66 11.33
CA LEU A 173 11.19 -10.71 12.27
C LEU A 173 11.01 -10.19 13.69
N ILE A 174 11.97 -9.43 14.21
CA ILE A 174 11.88 -8.85 15.57
C ILE A 174 10.66 -7.95 15.68
N THR A 175 10.47 -7.04 14.72
CA THR A 175 9.34 -6.10 14.77
C THR A 175 8.00 -6.78 14.53
N TYR A 176 7.94 -7.86 13.74
CA TYR A 176 6.75 -8.68 13.61
C TYR A 176 6.40 -9.38 14.93
N ILE A 177 7.39 -9.98 15.61
CA ILE A 177 7.19 -10.60 16.93
C ILE A 177 6.69 -9.55 17.93
N GLN A 178 7.31 -8.37 17.97
CA GLN A 178 6.85 -7.28 18.83
C GLN A 178 5.43 -6.83 18.49
N ARG A 179 5.05 -6.77 17.20
CA ARG A 179 3.70 -6.39 16.76
C ARG A 179 2.62 -7.34 17.26
N ILE A 180 2.90 -8.64 17.21
CA ILE A 180 1.91 -9.69 17.51
C ILE A 180 1.90 -10.09 18.98
N LYS A 181 3.08 -10.21 19.61
CA LYS A 181 3.21 -10.68 20.99
C LYS A 181 3.36 -9.57 22.02
N GLN A 182 3.61 -8.32 21.60
CA GLN A 182 3.88 -7.18 22.49
C GLN A 182 4.89 -7.52 23.61
N VAL A 183 6.02 -8.15 23.24
CA VAL A 183 7.02 -8.66 24.19
C VAL A 183 7.59 -7.54 25.08
N LEU A 184 7.83 -6.37 24.49
CA LEU A 184 8.16 -5.15 25.21
C LEU A 184 6.86 -4.39 25.53
N ASP A 185 6.48 -4.39 26.79
CA ASP A 185 5.40 -3.54 27.32
C ASP A 185 6.01 -2.27 27.93
N PHE A 186 5.48 -1.12 27.53
CA PHE A 186 5.94 0.20 27.95
C PHE A 186 4.93 0.91 28.88
N GLY A 187 3.92 0.17 29.39
CA GLY A 187 2.90 0.66 30.30
C GLY A 187 2.03 1.75 29.68
N ASP A 188 1.50 2.65 30.52
CA ASP A 188 0.51 3.65 30.12
C ASP A 188 1.09 4.92 29.45
N ASN A 189 2.39 4.95 29.16
CA ASN A 189 2.99 6.12 28.52
C ASN A 189 2.59 6.22 27.05
N SER A 190 1.57 7.05 26.78
CA SER A 190 0.99 7.24 25.45
C SER A 190 2.02 7.67 24.39
N ALA A 191 2.99 8.52 24.74
CA ALA A 191 4.00 8.99 23.80
C ALA A 191 4.98 7.87 23.39
N ILE A 192 5.41 7.06 24.36
CA ILE A 192 6.29 5.91 24.08
C ILE A 192 5.57 4.87 23.23
N ASN A 193 4.31 4.57 23.56
CA ASN A 193 3.51 3.61 22.79
C ASN A 193 3.29 4.05 21.33
N ILE A 194 3.05 5.34 21.08
CA ILE A 194 2.96 5.89 19.72
C ILE A 194 4.28 5.71 18.97
N LEU A 195 5.42 6.02 19.61
CA LEU A 195 6.74 5.88 18.99
C LEU A 195 7.07 4.42 18.67
N VAL A 196 6.84 3.51 19.62
CA VAL A 196 7.07 2.06 19.47
C VAL A 196 6.20 1.51 18.35
N ASN A 197 4.92 1.88 18.31
CA ASN A 197 4.03 1.48 17.22
C ASN A 197 4.55 1.95 15.86
N ALA A 198 5.01 3.20 15.74
CA ALA A 198 5.60 3.70 14.50
C ALA A 198 6.86 2.90 14.09
N ILE A 199 7.74 2.58 15.03
CA ILE A 199 8.94 1.76 14.80
C ILE A 199 8.56 0.36 14.32
N VAL A 200 7.58 -0.27 14.98
CA VAL A 200 7.11 -1.62 14.64
C VAL A 200 6.47 -1.67 13.26
N LEU A 201 5.64 -0.69 12.92
CA LEU A 201 4.99 -0.61 11.60
C LEU A 201 6.01 -0.34 10.49
N VAL A 202 7.02 0.49 10.74
CA VAL A 202 8.15 0.70 9.81
C VAL A 202 9.00 -0.56 9.68
N GLY A 203 9.35 -1.23 10.78
CA GLY A 203 10.15 -2.45 10.78
C GLY A 203 9.48 -3.61 10.05
N THR A 204 8.16 -3.75 10.20
CA THR A 204 7.37 -4.76 9.47
C THR A 204 7.17 -4.39 7.98
N SER A 205 7.38 -3.13 7.60
CA SER A 205 7.22 -2.65 6.21
C SER A 205 8.53 -2.43 5.45
N GLN A 206 9.67 -2.36 6.14
CA GLN A 206 10.95 -1.99 5.51
C GLN A 206 11.57 -3.12 4.67
N LEU A 207 11.33 -4.39 5.01
CA LEU A 207 11.88 -5.52 4.25
C LEU A 207 11.51 -5.47 2.75
N PRO A 208 10.22 -5.46 2.37
CA PRO A 208 9.87 -5.37 0.96
C PRO A 208 10.38 -4.07 0.30
N PHE A 209 10.46 -2.97 1.04
CA PHE A 209 11.04 -1.71 0.55
C PHE A 209 12.53 -1.85 0.22
N VAL A 210 13.32 -2.45 1.10
CA VAL A 210 14.75 -2.72 0.91
C VAL A 210 14.95 -3.71 -0.24
N VAL A 211 14.15 -4.77 -0.30
CA VAL A 211 14.21 -5.74 -1.41
C VAL A 211 13.92 -5.06 -2.75
N GLY A 212 12.94 -4.15 -2.82
CA GLY A 212 12.71 -3.35 -4.03
C GLY A 212 13.94 -2.55 -4.48
N ALA A 213 14.66 -1.93 -3.54
CA ALA A 213 15.91 -1.23 -3.85
C ALA A 213 17.04 -2.18 -4.27
N ILE A 214 17.16 -3.36 -3.64
CA ILE A 214 18.13 -4.40 -4.02
C ILE A 214 17.83 -4.93 -5.43
N PHE A 215 16.56 -5.14 -5.77
CA PHE A 215 16.15 -5.56 -7.12
C PHE A 215 16.63 -4.58 -8.18
N ALA A 216 16.50 -3.27 -7.91
CA ALA A 216 17.01 -2.23 -8.80
C ALA A 216 18.55 -2.17 -8.87
N LYS A 217 19.23 -2.40 -7.73
CA LYS A 217 20.70 -2.39 -7.66
C LYS A 217 21.30 -3.56 -8.44
N GLU A 218 20.81 -4.78 -8.17
CA GLU A 218 21.40 -6.04 -8.65
C GLU A 218 20.79 -6.53 -9.97
N LYS A 219 19.83 -5.77 -10.52
CA LYS A 219 19.08 -6.12 -11.74
C LYS A 219 18.45 -7.51 -11.64
N ILE A 220 17.88 -7.84 -10.47
CA ILE A 220 17.34 -9.19 -10.17
C ILE A 220 16.22 -9.53 -11.15
N TYR A 221 15.36 -8.56 -11.46
CA TYR A 221 14.26 -8.79 -12.39
C TYR A 221 14.76 -9.13 -13.80
N SER A 222 15.83 -8.50 -14.30
CA SER A 222 16.44 -8.89 -15.57
C SER A 222 16.95 -10.34 -15.56
N LYS A 223 17.55 -10.79 -14.47
CA LYS A 223 18.02 -12.18 -14.33
C LYS A 223 16.86 -13.16 -14.37
N LEU A 224 15.80 -12.89 -13.59
CA LEU A 224 14.57 -13.69 -13.58
C LEU A 224 13.90 -13.74 -14.96
N TYR A 225 13.77 -12.59 -15.61
CA TYR A 225 13.22 -12.48 -16.96
C TYR A 225 14.00 -13.33 -17.95
N ASN A 226 15.34 -13.21 -17.98
CA ASN A 226 16.17 -13.95 -18.91
C ASN A 226 16.15 -15.48 -18.67
N THR A 227 15.90 -15.92 -17.43
CA THR A 227 15.76 -17.34 -17.11
C THR A 227 14.39 -17.88 -17.54
N LEU A 228 13.31 -17.22 -17.11
CA LEU A 228 11.95 -17.73 -17.33
C LEU A 228 11.46 -17.55 -18.77
N ASN A 229 11.94 -16.54 -19.47
CA ASN A 229 11.56 -16.30 -20.87
C ASN A 229 12.17 -17.31 -21.86
N LYS A 230 13.05 -18.21 -21.39
CA LYS A 230 13.53 -19.37 -22.19
C LYS A 230 12.47 -20.45 -22.35
N PHE A 231 11.50 -20.52 -21.44
CA PHE A 231 10.46 -21.55 -21.46
C PHE A 231 9.28 -21.09 -22.31
N LYS A 232 8.87 -21.92 -23.28
CA LYS A 232 7.68 -21.65 -24.12
C LYS A 232 6.40 -21.46 -23.30
N GLN A 233 6.29 -22.16 -22.16
CA GLN A 233 5.14 -22.17 -21.27
C GLN A 233 5.27 -21.19 -20.08
N LYS A 234 6.09 -20.14 -20.20
CA LYS A 234 6.34 -19.12 -19.16
C LYS A 234 5.06 -18.67 -18.44
N ASN A 235 4.00 -18.35 -19.18
CA ASN A 235 2.74 -17.87 -18.59
C ASN A 235 2.08 -18.93 -17.69
N LEU A 236 2.06 -20.19 -18.11
CA LEU A 236 1.54 -21.30 -17.31
C LEU A 236 2.36 -21.47 -16.02
N ILE A 237 3.69 -21.41 -16.10
CA ILE A 237 4.58 -21.48 -14.94
C ILE A 237 4.28 -20.34 -13.96
N CYS A 238 4.13 -19.11 -14.46
CA CYS A 238 3.84 -17.95 -13.62
C CYS A 238 2.46 -18.04 -12.96
N ILE A 239 1.44 -18.51 -13.69
CA ILE A 239 0.09 -18.72 -13.16
C ILE A 239 0.11 -19.83 -12.10
N ALA A 240 0.75 -20.96 -12.38
CA ALA A 240 0.93 -22.05 -11.42
C ALA A 240 1.69 -21.59 -10.17
N GLY A 241 2.70 -20.73 -10.33
CA GLY A 241 3.42 -20.10 -9.21
C GLY A 241 2.55 -19.17 -8.38
N ILE A 242 1.63 -18.42 -8.98
CA ILE A 242 0.67 -17.59 -8.23
C ILE A 242 -0.35 -18.47 -7.51
N LEU A 243 -0.84 -19.53 -8.15
CA LEU A 243 -1.77 -20.49 -7.53
C LEU A 243 -1.11 -21.23 -6.37
N SER A 244 0.16 -21.62 -6.48
CA SER A 244 0.87 -22.26 -5.37
C SER A 244 1.08 -21.30 -4.21
N LEU A 245 1.39 -20.02 -4.46
CA LEU A 245 1.44 -18.99 -3.41
C LEU A 245 0.09 -18.87 -2.68
N PHE A 246 -1.02 -18.87 -3.42
CA PHE A 246 -2.36 -18.83 -2.84
C PHE A 246 -2.64 -20.04 -1.95
N ILE A 247 -2.33 -21.25 -2.43
CA ILE A 247 -2.54 -22.50 -1.66
C ILE A 247 -1.66 -22.51 -0.41
N ILE A 248 -0.37 -22.19 -0.52
CA ILE A 248 0.56 -22.15 0.62
C ILE A 248 0.07 -21.14 1.68
N HIS A 249 -0.37 -19.95 1.26
CA HIS A 249 -0.89 -18.93 2.18
C HIS A 249 -2.24 -19.30 2.79
N SER A 250 -3.05 -20.09 2.08
CA SER A 250 -4.30 -20.64 2.62
C SER A 250 -4.03 -21.70 3.69
N LEU A 251 -2.92 -22.46 3.58
CA LEU A 251 -2.49 -23.43 4.60
C LEU A 251 -1.77 -22.76 5.77
N TYR A 252 -1.09 -21.62 5.53
CA TYR A 252 -0.35 -20.88 6.54
C TYR A 252 -0.89 -19.46 6.69
N GLU A 253 -1.93 -19.33 7.51
CA GLU A 253 -2.72 -18.10 7.69
C GLU A 253 -2.02 -17.02 8.55
N SER A 254 -0.78 -16.65 8.20
CA SER A 254 0.01 -15.67 8.95
C SER A 254 0.62 -14.61 8.06
N MET A 255 0.45 -13.34 8.44
CA MET A 255 1.02 -12.19 7.73
C MET A 255 2.55 -12.15 7.74
N ILE A 256 3.22 -13.03 8.49
CA ILE A 256 4.68 -13.12 8.53
C ILE A 256 5.28 -13.50 7.15
N ILE A 257 4.53 -14.22 6.32
CA ILE A 257 4.97 -14.58 4.97
C ILE A 257 4.55 -13.56 3.90
N ALA A 258 3.72 -12.57 4.25
CA ALA A 258 3.20 -11.58 3.30
C ALA A 258 4.29 -10.89 2.46
N PRO A 259 5.49 -10.53 2.98
CA PRO A 259 6.56 -10.00 2.14
C PRO A 259 7.03 -10.97 1.05
N ILE A 260 7.18 -12.25 1.39
CA ILE A 260 7.60 -13.29 0.46
C ILE A 260 6.51 -13.49 -0.60
N THR A 261 5.25 -13.62 -0.17
CA THR A 261 4.09 -13.74 -1.05
C THR A 261 4.00 -12.56 -2.02
N GLY A 262 4.06 -11.32 -1.52
CA GLY A 262 3.95 -10.12 -2.34
C GLY A 262 5.10 -9.92 -3.32
N ILE A 263 6.35 -10.15 -2.91
CA ILE A 263 7.53 -10.01 -3.81
C ILE A 263 7.50 -11.10 -4.90
N THR A 264 7.18 -12.34 -4.52
CA THR A 264 7.12 -13.45 -5.47
C THR A 264 5.96 -13.27 -6.45
N PHE A 265 4.81 -12.81 -5.94
CA PHE A 265 3.67 -12.42 -6.77
C PHE A 265 4.06 -11.34 -7.78
N ILE A 266 4.77 -10.27 -7.37
CA ILE A 266 5.23 -9.23 -8.30
C ILE A 266 6.07 -9.83 -9.43
N CYS A 267 6.96 -10.76 -9.12
CA CYS A 267 7.82 -11.38 -10.11
C CYS A 267 7.01 -12.19 -11.13
N PHE A 268 6.20 -13.15 -10.67
CA PHE A 268 5.36 -13.96 -11.57
C PHE A 268 4.36 -13.11 -12.33
N PHE A 269 3.66 -12.22 -11.62
CA PHE A 269 2.63 -11.37 -12.21
C PHE A 269 3.21 -10.55 -13.35
N ASN A 270 4.35 -9.88 -13.18
CA ASN A 270 4.91 -9.04 -14.25
C ASN A 270 5.53 -9.83 -15.41
N LEU A 271 5.94 -11.07 -15.21
CA LEU A 271 6.46 -11.94 -16.27
C LEU A 271 5.37 -12.49 -17.20
N ILE A 272 4.12 -12.56 -16.75
CA ILE A 272 2.98 -12.98 -17.57
C ILE A 272 2.77 -11.99 -18.72
N ASP A 273 2.63 -12.49 -19.95
CA ASP A 273 2.25 -11.66 -21.09
C ASP A 273 0.77 -11.28 -20.98
N LYS A 274 0.50 -10.01 -20.65
CA LYS A 274 -0.86 -9.49 -20.42
C LYS A 274 -1.40 -8.86 -21.69
N ASN A 275 -2.66 -9.14 -21.99
CA ASN A 275 -3.37 -8.40 -23.03
C ASN A 275 -3.47 -6.90 -22.68
N LEU A 276 -3.68 -6.07 -23.69
CA LEU A 276 -3.73 -4.61 -23.53
C LEU A 276 -4.92 -4.15 -22.67
N ASN A 277 -6.04 -4.87 -22.70
CA ASN A 277 -7.26 -4.50 -21.98
C ASN A 277 -7.09 -4.64 -20.45
N ILE A 278 -6.49 -5.75 -19.99
CA ILE A 278 -6.15 -5.95 -18.57
C ILE A 278 -5.18 -4.86 -18.11
N GLN A 279 -4.16 -4.55 -18.91
CA GLN A 279 -3.21 -3.47 -18.58
C GLN A 279 -3.91 -2.11 -18.48
N LYS A 280 -4.81 -1.78 -19.42
CA LYS A 280 -5.61 -0.53 -19.38
C LYS A 280 -6.48 -0.47 -18.13
N GLY A 281 -7.20 -1.55 -17.81
CA GLY A 281 -8.06 -1.63 -16.63
C GLY A 281 -7.29 -1.46 -15.32
N LEU A 282 -6.17 -2.19 -15.16
CA LEU A 282 -5.32 -2.06 -13.97
C LEU A 282 -4.63 -0.69 -13.89
N ASN A 283 -4.26 -0.11 -15.02
CA ASN A 283 -3.74 1.26 -15.06
C ASN A 283 -4.77 2.30 -14.64
N PHE A 284 -6.03 2.11 -15.04
CA PHE A 284 -7.15 2.95 -14.62
C PHE A 284 -7.34 2.85 -13.10
N ILE A 285 -7.50 1.64 -12.57
CA ILE A 285 -7.65 1.39 -11.13
C ILE A 285 -6.44 1.97 -10.36
N SER A 286 -5.22 1.77 -10.85
CA SER A 286 -4.02 2.32 -10.24
C SER A 286 -4.00 3.85 -10.19
N SER A 287 -4.59 4.55 -11.16
CA SER A 287 -4.63 6.03 -11.11
C SER A 287 -5.55 6.58 -10.02
N HIS A 288 -6.44 5.74 -9.48
CA HIS A 288 -7.34 6.07 -8.38
C HIS A 288 -6.91 5.43 -7.04
N SER A 289 -5.80 4.69 -7.01
CA SER A 289 -5.47 3.79 -5.89
C SER A 289 -5.35 4.50 -4.55
N THR A 290 -4.77 5.71 -4.51
CA THR A 290 -4.65 6.47 -3.26
C THR A 290 -6.01 6.79 -2.67
N ASN A 291 -6.98 7.21 -3.50
CA ASN A 291 -8.31 7.55 -3.01
C ASN A 291 -9.08 6.30 -2.61
N LEU A 292 -9.00 5.22 -3.39
CA LEU A 292 -9.58 3.92 -3.01
C LEU A 292 -9.10 3.47 -1.62
N TRP A 293 -7.79 3.58 -1.37
CA TRP A 293 -7.23 3.26 -0.06
C TRP A 293 -7.69 4.20 1.03
N LEU A 294 -7.69 5.52 0.79
CA LEU A 294 -8.06 6.46 1.83
C LEU A 294 -9.55 6.41 2.19
N THR A 295 -10.43 5.95 1.29
CA THR A 295 -11.89 6.04 1.48
C THR A 295 -12.59 4.74 1.83
N HIS A 296 -12.07 3.57 1.42
CA HIS A 296 -12.81 2.31 1.47
C HIS A 296 -13.38 1.93 2.86
N MET A 297 -12.65 2.14 3.96
CA MET A 297 -13.17 1.82 5.29
C MET A 297 -14.36 2.70 5.70
N PHE A 298 -14.48 3.92 5.17
CA PHE A 298 -15.68 4.73 5.42
C PHE A 298 -16.92 4.12 4.81
N PHE A 299 -16.77 3.41 3.69
CA PHE A 299 -17.88 2.72 3.06
C PHE A 299 -18.22 1.42 3.78
N TYR A 300 -17.28 0.48 3.92
CA TYR A 300 -17.66 -0.85 4.43
C TYR A 300 -17.75 -0.94 5.95
N MET A 301 -17.13 -0.03 6.71
CA MET A 301 -16.98 -0.18 8.16
C MET A 301 -17.62 0.94 8.96
N THR A 302 -17.32 2.21 8.67
CA THR A 302 -17.71 3.30 9.57
C THR A 302 -19.01 3.98 9.17
N ILE A 303 -19.10 4.63 8.01
CA ILE A 303 -20.23 5.50 7.66
C ILE A 303 -21.35 4.75 6.92
N PHE A 304 -21.01 3.94 5.91
CA PHE A 304 -22.00 3.34 5.00
C PHE A 304 -21.99 1.80 4.92
N PRO A 305 -21.81 1.04 6.04
CA PRO A 305 -21.67 -0.41 5.97
C PRO A 305 -22.90 -1.09 5.35
N LYS A 306 -24.11 -0.64 5.71
CA LYS A 306 -25.38 -1.17 5.15
C LYS A 306 -25.46 -1.00 3.63
N LEU A 307 -25.02 0.15 3.12
CA LEU A 307 -24.98 0.42 1.68
C LEU A 307 -23.98 -0.49 0.97
N THR A 308 -22.81 -0.71 1.58
CA THR A 308 -21.75 -1.52 0.99
C THR A 308 -22.13 -3.00 0.91
N PHE A 309 -22.79 -3.53 1.95
CA PHE A 309 -23.16 -4.94 2.04
C PHE A 309 -24.55 -5.28 1.46
N ALA A 310 -25.32 -4.27 0.99
CA ALA A 310 -26.63 -4.48 0.38
C ALA A 310 -26.69 -5.56 -0.73
N PRO A 311 -25.67 -5.73 -1.61
CA PRO A 311 -25.71 -6.77 -2.64
C PRO A 311 -25.61 -8.22 -2.14
N LYS A 312 -25.23 -8.44 -0.88
CA LYS A 312 -25.05 -9.74 -0.19
C LYS A 312 -24.02 -10.72 -0.77
N TYR A 313 -23.74 -10.75 -2.07
CA TYR A 313 -22.78 -11.67 -2.66
C TYR A 313 -21.37 -11.07 -2.68
N PRO A 314 -20.31 -11.78 -2.27
CA PRO A 314 -18.97 -11.20 -2.15
C PRO A 314 -18.42 -10.52 -3.42
N ILE A 315 -18.58 -11.13 -4.58
CA ILE A 315 -18.11 -10.54 -5.85
C ILE A 315 -18.87 -9.24 -6.16
N LEU A 316 -20.18 -9.21 -5.90
CA LEU A 316 -20.99 -8.01 -6.11
C LEU A 316 -20.62 -6.91 -5.12
N ILE A 317 -20.40 -7.26 -3.84
CA ILE A 317 -19.93 -6.32 -2.81
C ILE A 317 -18.56 -5.73 -3.18
N PHE A 318 -17.65 -6.57 -3.69
CA PHE A 318 -16.33 -6.13 -4.12
C PHE A 318 -16.40 -5.12 -5.27
N CYS A 319 -17.13 -5.46 -6.33
CA CYS A 319 -17.38 -4.55 -7.46
C CYS A 319 -18.08 -3.26 -7.00
N TRP A 320 -19.05 -3.38 -6.09
CA TRP A 320 -19.80 -2.25 -5.56
C TRP A 320 -18.92 -1.31 -4.74
N LEU A 321 -18.08 -1.83 -3.85
CA LEU A 321 -17.13 -1.00 -3.10
C LEU A 321 -16.15 -0.27 -4.03
N ILE A 322 -15.67 -0.93 -5.09
CA ILE A 322 -14.80 -0.28 -6.09
C ILE A 322 -15.54 0.90 -6.73
N ILE A 323 -16.82 0.73 -7.12
CA ILE A 323 -17.62 1.80 -7.72
C ILE A 323 -17.79 2.96 -6.73
N LEU A 324 -18.18 2.70 -5.48
CA LEU A 324 -18.32 3.73 -4.44
C LEU A 324 -17.01 4.51 -4.23
N CYS A 325 -15.89 3.79 -4.14
CA CYS A 325 -14.57 4.41 -3.98
C CYS A 325 -14.13 5.19 -5.22
N LEU A 326 -14.46 4.73 -6.42
CA LEU A 326 -14.16 5.44 -7.67
C LEU A 326 -14.96 6.75 -7.76
N ILE A 327 -16.26 6.72 -7.45
CA ILE A 327 -17.11 7.93 -7.39
C ILE A 327 -16.49 8.93 -6.42
N SER A 328 -16.18 8.51 -5.19
CA SER A 328 -15.51 9.36 -4.21
C SER A 328 -14.16 9.88 -4.73
N SER A 329 -13.38 9.03 -5.41
CA SER A 329 -12.12 9.44 -6.01
C SER A 329 -12.29 10.52 -7.07
N TYR A 330 -13.35 10.53 -7.87
CA TYR A 330 -13.59 11.60 -8.84
C TYR A 330 -13.88 12.92 -8.13
N ILE A 331 -14.73 12.89 -7.10
CA ILE A 331 -15.07 14.06 -6.27
C ILE A 331 -13.81 14.64 -5.62
N ILE A 332 -13.01 13.80 -4.95
CA ILE A 332 -11.74 14.21 -4.32
C ILE A 332 -10.80 14.83 -5.36
N ASN A 333 -10.74 14.25 -6.57
CA ASN A 333 -9.87 14.72 -7.63
C ASN A 333 -10.27 16.08 -8.22
N LEU A 334 -11.52 16.52 -8.05
CA LEU A 334 -11.94 17.88 -8.42
C LEU A 334 -11.20 18.94 -7.60
N ILE A 335 -10.88 18.63 -6.35
CA ILE A 335 -10.15 19.53 -5.44
C ILE A 335 -8.64 19.29 -5.55
N TYR A 336 -8.23 18.02 -5.54
CA TYR A 336 -6.82 17.63 -5.51
C TYR A 336 -6.05 18.09 -6.75
N LYS A 337 -6.59 17.87 -7.96
CA LYS A 337 -5.85 18.15 -9.21
C LYS A 337 -5.52 19.64 -9.38
N PRO A 338 -6.45 20.59 -9.16
CA PRO A 338 -6.12 22.02 -9.19
C PRO A 338 -5.02 22.40 -8.19
N MET A 339 -5.10 21.92 -6.95
CA MET A 339 -4.10 22.21 -5.92
C MET A 339 -2.70 21.73 -6.32
N ILE A 340 -2.59 20.50 -6.83
CA ILE A 340 -1.31 19.94 -7.27
C ILE A 340 -0.78 20.67 -8.50
N HIS A 341 -1.64 21.03 -9.46
CA HIS A 341 -1.23 21.80 -10.63
C HIS A 341 -0.60 23.14 -10.23
N TYR A 342 -1.22 23.85 -9.28
CA TYR A 342 -0.69 25.11 -8.75
C TYR A 342 0.70 24.93 -8.10
N ILE A 343 0.85 23.89 -7.27
CA ILE A 343 2.10 23.57 -6.57
C ILE A 343 3.22 23.20 -7.57
N ASP A 344 2.90 22.43 -8.60
CA ASP A 344 3.87 22.03 -9.63
C ASP A 344 4.30 23.23 -10.49
N LYS A 345 3.36 24.11 -10.87
CA LYS A 345 3.66 25.35 -11.59
C LYS A 345 4.58 26.28 -10.78
N LYS A 346 4.29 26.50 -9.49
CA LYS A 346 5.13 27.34 -8.61
C LYS A 346 6.55 26.77 -8.46
N ASN A 347 6.68 25.45 -8.34
CA ASN A 347 7.98 24.79 -8.26
C ASN A 347 8.80 24.91 -9.55
N LEU A 348 8.14 24.84 -10.72
CA LEU A 348 8.78 25.06 -12.02
C LEU A 348 9.34 26.48 -12.14
N VAL A 349 8.53 27.50 -11.83
CA VAL A 349 8.96 28.91 -11.86
C VAL A 349 10.14 29.17 -10.92
N LEU A 350 10.09 28.67 -9.68
CA LEU A 350 11.19 28.82 -8.71
C LEU A 350 12.49 28.16 -9.18
N ASN A 351 12.41 27.02 -9.86
CA ASN A 351 13.60 26.34 -10.39
C ASN A 351 14.17 27.04 -11.63
N LEU A 352 13.33 27.68 -12.45
CA LEU A 352 13.77 28.49 -13.59
C LEU A 352 14.48 29.76 -13.11
N ASN A 353 13.91 30.49 -12.15
CA ASN A 353 14.52 31.71 -11.62
C ASN A 353 15.89 31.43 -10.95
N LYS A 354 16.04 30.30 -10.26
CA LYS A 354 17.35 29.88 -9.70
C LYS A 354 18.40 29.50 -10.74
N LYS A 355 18.00 29.13 -11.95
CA LYS A 355 18.92 28.85 -13.07
C LYS A 355 19.32 30.08 -13.85
N ILE A 356 18.54 31.16 -13.74
CA ILE A 356 18.81 32.45 -14.40
C ILE A 356 19.70 33.33 -13.50
N ALA A 357 19.58 33.16 -12.17
CA ALA A 357 20.31 33.94 -11.17
C ALA A 357 21.68 33.36 -10.74
N GLY A 358 22.17 32.31 -11.39
CA GLY A 358 23.48 31.71 -11.15
C GLY A 358 24.02 31.08 -12.41
#